data_AF-A0A966FT56-F1
#
_entry.id   AF-A0A966FT56-F1
#
_cell.length_a   1.000
_cell.length_b   1.000
_cell.length_c   1.000
_cell.angle_alpha   90.00
_cell.angle_beta   90.00
_cell.angle_gamma   90.00
#
_symmetry.space_group_name_H-M   'P 1'
#
loop_
_entity.id
_entity.type
_entity.pdbx_description
1 polymer ?
#
loop_
_entity_poly.entity_id
_entity_poly.type
_entity_poly.pdbx_seq_one_letter_code
_entity_poly.pdbx_strand_id
1 'polypeptide(L)'
;MKHNLKNAALVLPLLFAVTACGNPESDQESRTEEATLEQPGFEGRPATPEQAQSEASELASNIASGDLDVNETRLALNDLGELINQNIDDFPADSREQLMEDLQSARDAYEANDMAGVQEVAVQIERKLSSGAPAADAE
;
A
#
# COMPACT_ATOMS: atom_id res chain seq x y z
N MET A 1 -6.59 1.35 -60.87
CA MET A 1 -6.83 1.65 -59.44
C MET A 1 -5.45 1.72 -58.80
N LYS A 2 -4.85 2.89 -58.49
CA LYS A 2 -5.07 3.76 -57.30
C LYS A 2 -5.22 2.89 -56.05
N HIS A 3 -4.36 2.96 -55.03
CA HIS A 3 -3.87 4.17 -54.35
C HIS A 3 -2.39 4.10 -53.93
N ASN A 4 -1.71 5.23 -54.08
CA ASN A 4 -0.47 5.59 -53.40
C ASN A 4 -0.82 6.06 -51.99
N LEU A 5 -0.05 5.65 -50.96
CA LEU A 5 0.13 6.45 -49.76
C LEU A 5 1.52 6.21 -49.16
N LYS A 6 2.46 7.03 -49.61
CA LYS A 6 3.52 7.60 -48.75
C LYS A 6 2.82 8.37 -47.64
N ASN A 7 3.28 8.21 -46.40
CA ASN A 7 3.18 9.13 -45.25
C ASN A 7 3.53 8.29 -44.00
N ALA A 8 4.28 8.73 -43.01
CA ALA A 8 5.16 9.87 -42.84
C ALA A 8 6.03 9.47 -41.64
N ALA A 9 7.35 9.55 -41.78
CA ALA A 9 8.25 9.45 -40.66
C ALA A 9 7.96 10.64 -39.73
N LEU A 10 7.35 10.37 -38.57
CA LEU A 10 7.14 11.37 -37.54
C LEU A 10 8.45 11.50 -36.76
N VAL A 11 9.35 12.32 -37.32
CA VAL A 11 10.49 12.91 -36.62
C VAL A 11 9.90 13.82 -35.55
N LEU A 12 10.01 13.44 -34.28
CA LEU A 12 9.64 14.29 -33.16
C LEU A 12 10.77 15.33 -32.97
N PRO A 13 10.53 16.64 -33.14
CA PRO A 13 11.55 17.64 -32.90
C PRO A 13 11.76 17.80 -31.39
N LEU A 14 12.97 17.46 -30.93
CA LEU A 14 13.55 17.95 -29.67
C LEU A 14 13.67 19.47 -29.76
N LEU A 15 12.66 20.18 -29.27
CA LEU A 15 12.72 21.61 -29.01
C LEU A 15 13.09 21.83 -27.54
N PHE A 16 14.39 21.79 -27.24
CA PHE A 16 14.93 22.50 -26.08
C PHE A 16 14.97 23.99 -26.42
N ALA A 17 13.84 24.66 -26.23
CA ALA A 17 13.80 26.12 -26.24
C ALA A 17 14.35 26.63 -24.91
N VAL A 18 15.68 26.84 -24.87
CA VAL A 18 16.28 27.77 -23.91
C VAL A 18 15.89 29.17 -24.38
N THR A 19 14.81 29.70 -23.82
CA THR A 19 14.54 31.13 -23.81
C THR A 19 14.46 31.57 -22.37
N ALA A 20 15.58 32.07 -21.87
CA ALA A 20 15.58 32.93 -20.70
C ALA A 20 14.74 34.18 -21.02
N CYS A 21 13.54 34.27 -20.45
CA CYS A 21 12.94 35.53 -19.98
C CYS A 21 11.68 35.24 -19.16
N GLY A 22 11.74 35.53 -17.86
CA GLY A 22 10.56 35.61 -16.99
C GLY A 22 10.34 34.38 -16.13
N ASN A 23 10.96 34.41 -14.95
CA ASN A 23 10.81 33.52 -13.80
C ASN A 23 9.35 33.05 -13.55
N PRO A 24 9.12 31.73 -13.48
CA PRO A 24 8.18 31.16 -12.52
C PRO A 24 8.83 29.91 -11.88
N GLU A 25 10.02 30.06 -11.30
CA GLU A 25 10.72 28.98 -10.58
C GLU A 25 10.27 28.89 -9.11
N SER A 26 9.11 29.47 -8.76
CA SER A 26 8.59 29.45 -7.39
C SER A 26 7.27 28.69 -7.24
N ASP A 27 6.70 28.16 -8.33
CA ASP A 27 5.41 27.45 -8.29
C ASP A 27 5.53 25.94 -8.57
N GLN A 28 6.71 25.44 -8.93
CA GLN A 28 6.90 24.02 -9.24
C GLN A 28 7.52 23.22 -8.09
N GLU A 29 8.26 23.88 -7.19
CA GLU A 29 8.71 23.27 -5.94
C GLU A 29 7.49 23.04 -5.03
N SER A 30 6.67 24.07 -4.77
CA SER A 30 5.49 23.92 -3.90
C SER A 30 4.41 22.98 -4.41
N ARG A 31 4.26 22.81 -5.73
CA ARG A 31 3.26 21.88 -6.28
C ARG A 31 3.73 20.43 -6.28
N THR A 32 5.04 20.20 -6.28
CA THR A 32 5.61 18.86 -6.09
C THR A 32 5.60 18.52 -4.60
N GLU A 33 5.91 19.48 -3.74
CA GLU A 33 5.82 19.34 -2.29
C GLU A 33 4.37 19.11 -1.82
N GLU A 34 3.37 19.85 -2.32
CA GLU A 34 1.94 19.61 -1.99
C GLU A 34 1.47 18.23 -2.44
N ALA A 35 1.80 17.80 -3.67
CA ALA A 35 1.40 16.47 -4.15
C ALA A 35 2.10 15.33 -3.40
N THR A 36 3.29 15.56 -2.84
CA THR A 36 4.00 14.56 -2.02
C THR A 36 3.52 14.59 -0.56
N LEU A 37 3.05 15.75 -0.06
CA LEU A 37 2.46 15.94 1.28
C LEU A 37 1.03 15.38 1.41
N GLU A 38 0.36 15.12 0.29
CA GLU A 38 -0.95 14.47 0.23
C GLU A 38 -0.85 12.94 0.14
N GLN A 39 0.35 12.38 0.00
CA GLN A 39 0.53 10.94 0.13
C GLN A 39 0.46 10.52 1.60
N PRO A 40 -0.48 9.64 1.99
CA PRO A 40 -0.44 9.02 3.30
C PRO A 40 0.90 8.31 3.48
N GLY A 41 1.58 8.57 4.60
CA GLY A 41 2.88 7.97 4.93
C GLY A 41 4.14 8.78 4.55
N PHE A 42 4.03 9.96 3.91
CA PHE A 42 5.18 10.84 3.67
C PHE A 42 5.26 12.02 4.67
N GLU A 43 6.42 12.15 5.31
CA GLU A 43 6.85 13.17 6.29
C GLU A 43 5.85 13.58 7.39
N GLY A 44 5.85 12.80 8.48
CA GLY A 44 5.63 13.35 9.83
C GLY A 44 4.18 13.55 10.29
N ARG A 45 3.17 13.03 9.55
CA ARG A 45 1.82 12.89 10.10
C ARG A 45 1.63 11.44 10.56
N PRO A 46 1.17 11.19 11.81
CA PRO A 46 0.78 9.84 12.20
C PRO A 46 -0.29 9.35 11.23
N ALA A 47 -0.15 8.13 10.72
CA ALA A 47 -1.23 7.47 10.00
C ALA A 47 -2.48 7.54 10.89
N THR A 48 -3.62 7.96 10.32
CA THR A 48 -4.86 7.88 11.08
C THR A 48 -5.20 6.41 11.35
N PRO A 49 -5.94 6.09 12.42
CA PRO A 49 -6.40 4.73 12.71
C PRO A 49 -6.98 3.98 11.50
N GLU A 50 -7.80 4.66 10.68
CA GLU A 50 -8.42 4.10 9.48
C GLU A 50 -7.39 3.79 8.37
N GLN A 51 -6.34 4.60 8.26
CA GLN A 51 -5.22 4.36 7.33
C GLN A 51 -4.41 3.15 7.77
N ALA A 52 -4.03 3.07 9.05
CA ALA A 52 -3.31 1.94 9.59
C ALA A 52 -4.09 0.62 9.44
N GLN A 53 -5.41 0.66 9.66
CA GLN A 53 -6.28 -0.50 9.44
C GLN A 53 -6.35 -0.90 7.96
N SER A 54 -6.49 0.07 7.06
CA SER A 54 -6.55 -0.18 5.61
C SER A 54 -5.23 -0.75 5.08
N GLU A 55 -4.11 -0.15 5.45
CA GLU A 55 -2.77 -0.63 5.09
C GLU A 55 -2.51 -2.03 5.65
N ALA A 56 -2.92 -2.32 6.90
CA ALA A 56 -2.80 -3.65 7.49
C ALA A 56 -3.67 -4.68 6.74
N SER A 57 -4.88 -4.28 6.33
CA SER A 57 -5.77 -5.14 5.56
C SER A 57 -5.20 -5.44 4.16
N GLU A 58 -4.65 -4.43 3.49
CA GLU A 58 -3.98 -4.60 2.19
C GLU A 58 -2.76 -5.52 2.29
N LEU A 59 -1.91 -5.34 3.32
CA LEU A 59 -0.77 -6.21 3.58
C LEU A 59 -1.20 -7.66 3.84
N ALA A 60 -2.21 -7.86 4.68
CA ALA A 60 -2.76 -9.18 4.95
C ALA A 60 -3.35 -9.83 3.69
N SER A 61 -4.08 -9.06 2.87
CA SER A 61 -4.62 -9.51 1.58
C SER A 61 -3.53 -9.91 0.58
N ASN A 62 -2.45 -9.14 0.51
CA ASN A 62 -1.29 -9.43 -0.34
C ASN A 62 -0.55 -10.71 0.08
N ILE A 63 -0.42 -10.94 1.39
CA ILE A 63 0.12 -12.21 1.92
C ILE A 63 -0.83 -13.36 1.59
N ALA A 64 -2.15 -13.15 1.75
CA ALA A 64 -3.18 -14.14 1.50
C ALA A 64 -3.31 -14.54 0.02
N SER A 65 -2.98 -13.65 -0.92
CA SER A 65 -3.03 -13.95 -2.36
C SER A 65 -2.03 -15.03 -2.75
N GLY A 66 -0.94 -15.17 -1.98
CA GLY A 66 0.11 -16.14 -2.23
C GLY A 66 1.00 -15.79 -3.42
N ASP A 67 0.90 -14.58 -3.97
CA ASP A 67 1.74 -14.11 -5.08
C ASP A 67 3.15 -13.71 -4.64
N LEU A 68 3.38 -13.53 -3.32
CA LEU A 68 4.66 -13.13 -2.75
C LEU A 68 5.63 -14.30 -2.64
N ASP A 69 6.89 -14.07 -3.00
CA ASP A 69 7.98 -15.01 -2.71
C ASP A 69 8.22 -15.13 -1.20
N VAL A 70 8.96 -16.17 -0.78
CA VAL A 70 9.27 -16.43 0.65
C VAL A 70 9.95 -15.24 1.34
N ASN A 71 10.81 -14.51 0.64
CA ASN A 71 11.46 -13.32 1.22
C ASN A 71 10.52 -12.13 1.32
N GLU A 72 9.64 -11.94 0.34
CA GLU A 72 8.66 -10.86 0.32
C GLU A 72 7.58 -11.09 1.36
N THR A 73 7.12 -12.34 1.51
CA THR A 73 6.18 -12.75 2.56
C THR A 73 6.74 -12.44 3.95
N ARG A 74 8.03 -12.68 4.18
CA ARG A 74 8.68 -12.33 5.46
C ARG A 74 8.66 -10.84 5.74
N LEU A 75 8.92 -10.02 4.72
CA LEU A 75 8.90 -8.57 4.84
C LEU A 75 7.47 -8.10 5.11
N ALA A 76 6.51 -8.55 4.32
CA ALA A 76 5.09 -8.23 4.51
C ALA A 76 4.57 -8.65 5.89
N LEU A 77 4.94 -9.83 6.41
CA LEU A 77 4.60 -10.25 7.77
C LEU A 77 5.25 -9.39 8.86
N ASN A 78 6.45 -8.88 8.61
CA ASN A 78 7.10 -7.96 9.54
C ASN A 78 6.38 -6.60 9.56
N ASP A 79 6.13 -6.05 8.37
CA ASP A 79 5.48 -4.76 8.19
C ASP A 79 4.04 -4.78 8.74
N LEU A 80 3.29 -5.86 8.48
CA LEU A 80 1.96 -6.09 9.05
C LEU A 80 2.01 -6.14 10.58
N GLY A 81 2.98 -6.86 11.14
CA GLY A 81 3.15 -6.95 12.59
C GLY A 81 3.55 -5.62 13.23
N GLU A 82 4.42 -4.84 12.58
CA GLU A 82 4.82 -3.52 13.04
C GLU A 82 3.63 -2.55 13.01
N LEU A 83 2.88 -2.52 11.92
CA LEU A 83 1.72 -1.65 11.74
C LEU A 83 0.61 -1.96 12.76
N ILE A 84 0.30 -3.24 12.98
CA ILE A 84 -0.69 -3.65 13.98
C ILE A 84 -0.23 -3.30 15.40
N ASN A 85 1.05 -3.52 15.74
CA ASN A 85 1.55 -3.20 17.08
C ASN A 85 1.60 -1.70 17.35
N GLN A 86 1.98 -0.88 16.36
CA GLN A 86 2.04 0.58 16.51
C GLN A 86 0.65 1.21 16.71
N ASN A 87 -0.40 0.57 16.18
CA ASN A 87 -1.77 1.07 16.22
C ASN A 87 -2.70 0.14 17.01
N ILE A 88 -2.16 -0.73 17.88
CA ILE A 88 -2.94 -1.78 18.57
C ILE A 88 -4.09 -1.18 19.40
N ASP A 89 -3.88 0.02 19.93
CA ASP A 89 -4.84 0.76 20.73
C ASP A 89 -6.02 1.35 19.94
N ASP A 90 -5.88 1.41 18.61
CA ASP A 90 -6.92 1.89 17.71
C ASP A 90 -7.81 0.76 17.20
N PHE A 91 -7.38 -0.50 17.32
CA PHE A 91 -8.21 -1.66 17.03
C PHE A 91 -9.22 -1.94 18.16
N PRO A 92 -10.39 -2.54 17.84
CA PRO A 92 -11.38 -2.90 18.85
C PRO A 92 -10.78 -3.83 19.91
N ALA A 93 -11.04 -3.54 21.19
CA ALA A 93 -10.41 -4.25 22.32
C ALA A 93 -10.60 -5.77 22.25
N ASP A 94 -11.77 -6.23 21.82
CA ASP A 94 -12.11 -7.65 21.69
C ASP A 94 -11.33 -8.36 20.57
N SER A 95 -10.73 -7.64 19.62
CA SER A 95 -9.95 -8.22 18.52
C SER A 95 -8.44 -8.11 18.69
N ARG A 96 -7.94 -7.27 19.60
CA ARG A 96 -6.49 -7.02 19.80
C ARG A 96 -5.72 -8.29 20.11
N GLU A 97 -6.19 -9.04 21.11
CA GLU A 97 -5.54 -10.28 21.55
C GLU A 97 -5.50 -11.29 20.39
N GLN A 98 -6.63 -11.46 19.71
CA GLN A 98 -6.73 -12.38 18.58
C GLN A 98 -5.86 -11.97 17.39
N LEU A 99 -5.75 -10.67 17.08
CA LEU A 99 -4.87 -10.17 16.02
C LEU A 99 -3.39 -10.45 16.33
N MET A 100 -2.98 -10.32 17.59
CA MET A 100 -1.62 -10.64 18.01
C MET A 100 -1.35 -12.15 17.95
N GLU A 101 -2.32 -12.98 18.34
CA GLU A 101 -2.24 -14.44 18.22
C GLU A 101 -2.16 -14.91 16.76
N ASP A 102 -2.97 -14.32 15.88
CA ASP A 102 -2.94 -14.63 14.46
C ASP A 102 -1.60 -14.19 13.83
N LEU A 103 -1.08 -13.01 14.17
CA LEU A 103 0.25 -12.58 13.74
C LEU A 103 1.35 -13.54 14.17
N GLN A 104 1.30 -14.02 15.42
CA GLN A 104 2.25 -15.02 15.90
C GLN A 104 2.10 -16.34 15.14
N SER A 105 0.87 -16.78 14.90
CA SER A 105 0.59 -18.01 14.15
C SER A 105 1.11 -17.94 12.71
N ALA A 106 0.98 -16.78 12.05
CA ALA A 106 1.55 -16.56 10.72
C ALA A 106 3.07 -16.60 10.72
N ARG A 107 3.72 -16.05 11.76
CA ARG A 107 5.18 -16.14 11.94
C ARG A 107 5.64 -17.57 12.19
N ASP A 108 4.95 -18.32 13.04
CA ASP A 108 5.26 -19.72 13.33
C ASP A 108 5.11 -20.59 12.06
N ALA A 109 4.06 -20.37 11.27
CA ALA A 109 3.86 -21.04 9.98
C ALA A 109 5.00 -20.71 8.99
N TYR A 110 5.41 -19.44 8.94
CA TYR A 110 6.55 -19.01 8.12
C TYR A 110 7.85 -19.72 8.53
N GLU A 111 8.15 -19.76 9.84
CA GLU A 111 9.32 -20.45 10.38
C GLU A 111 9.29 -21.97 10.11
N ALA A 112 8.11 -22.57 10.11
CA ALA A 112 7.88 -23.95 9.73
C ALA A 112 7.96 -24.20 8.21
N ASN A 113 8.19 -23.16 7.39
CA ASN A 113 8.13 -23.18 5.92
C ASN A 113 6.76 -23.60 5.38
N ASP A 114 5.69 -23.36 6.14
CA ASP A 114 4.31 -23.63 5.77
C ASP A 114 3.65 -22.37 5.18
N MET A 115 3.93 -22.11 3.91
CA MET A 115 3.37 -20.94 3.20
C MET A 115 1.84 -21.01 3.06
N ALA A 116 1.26 -22.22 3.04
CA ALA A 116 -0.19 -22.38 3.02
C ALA A 116 -0.80 -21.97 4.36
N GLY A 117 -0.17 -22.34 5.47
CA GLY A 117 -0.53 -21.87 6.81
C GLY A 117 -0.41 -20.35 6.95
N VAL A 118 0.67 -19.76 6.41
CA VAL A 118 0.83 -18.28 6.38
C VAL A 118 -0.35 -17.61 5.67
N GLN A 119 -0.72 -18.09 4.48
CA GLN A 119 -1.83 -17.54 3.70
C GLN A 119 -3.17 -17.70 4.44
N GLU A 120 -3.43 -18.86 5.03
CA GLU A 120 -4.66 -19.12 5.78
C GLU A 120 -4.81 -18.16 6.96
N VAL A 121 -3.73 -17.93 7.70
CA VAL A 121 -3.75 -16.99 8.83
C VAL A 121 -3.86 -15.55 8.34
N ALA A 122 -3.19 -15.17 7.24
CA ALA A 122 -3.32 -13.85 6.65
C ALA A 122 -4.76 -13.53 6.21
N VAL A 123 -5.50 -14.52 5.66
CA VAL A 123 -6.94 -14.38 5.37
C VAL A 123 -7.75 -14.11 6.65
N GLN A 124 -7.39 -14.74 7.77
CA GLN A 124 -8.09 -14.51 9.04
C GLN A 124 -7.84 -13.10 9.58
N ILE A 125 -6.59 -12.62 9.48
CA ILE A 125 -6.21 -11.26 9.85
C ILE A 125 -6.97 -10.24 8.98
N GLU A 126 -6.95 -10.40 7.66
CA GLU A 126 -7.67 -9.53 6.72
C GLU A 126 -9.15 -9.44 7.07
N ARG A 127 -9.84 -10.57 7.27
CA ARG A 127 -11.26 -10.58 7.63
C ARG A 127 -11.54 -9.87 8.95
N LYS A 128 -10.66 -9.98 9.93
CA LYS A 128 -10.80 -9.30 11.24
C LYS A 128 -10.61 -7.80 11.08
N LEU A 129 -9.63 -7.38 10.29
CA LEU A 129 -9.38 -5.97 9.99
C LEU A 129 -10.55 -5.37 9.20
N SER A 130 -11.07 -6.08 8.20
CA SER A 130 -12.19 -5.65 7.35
C SER A 130 -13.56 -5.68 8.05
N SER A 131 -13.77 -6.57 9.03
CA SER A 131 -15.01 -6.62 9.83
C SER A 131 -15.01 -5.68 11.04
N GLY A 132 -13.84 -5.18 11.45
CA GLY A 132 -13.69 -4.19 12.52
C GLY A 132 -13.90 -2.74 12.06
N ALA A 133 -13.94 -2.47 10.76
CA ALA A 133 -14.43 -1.20 10.24
C ALA A 133 -15.91 -1.08 10.62
N PRO A 134 -16.38 0.06 11.18
CA PRO A 134 -17.80 0.22 11.43
C PRO A 134 -18.52 -0.08 10.13
N ALA A 135 -19.40 -1.09 10.14
CA ALA A 135 -20.33 -1.30 9.04
C ALA A 135 -20.96 0.06 8.79
N ALA A 136 -20.66 0.66 7.65
CA ALA A 136 -21.38 1.84 7.20
C ALA A 136 -22.83 1.38 7.09
N ASP A 137 -23.61 1.68 8.14
CA ASP A 137 -25.03 1.39 8.23
C ASP A 137 -25.65 1.83 6.90
N ALA A 138 -26.13 0.85 6.15
CA ALA A 138 -26.93 1.08 4.97
C ALA A 138 -28.23 1.74 5.44
N GLU A 139 -28.34 3.06 5.23
CA GLU A 139 -29.61 3.80 5.24
C GLU A 139 -30.53 3.38 4.08
#